data_AF-A0A8T1YY56-F1
#
_entry.id   AF-A0A8T1YY56-F1
#
_cell.length_a   1.000
_cell.length_b   1.000
_cell.length_c   1.000
_cell.angle_alpha   90.00
_cell.angle_beta   90.00
_cell.angle_gamma   90.00
#
_symmetry.space_group_name_H-M   'P 1'
#
loop_
_entity.id
_entity.type
_entity.pdbx_description
1 polymer ?
#
loop_
_entity_poly.entity_id
_entity_poly.type
_entity_poly.pdbx_seq_one_letter_code
_entity_poly.pdbx_strand_id
1 'polypeptide(L)'
;MEKSSLEKQQKLLDGQSVALDGIQFLTRFQSEALQESRNTLQRLKEFSQEQQEDLAKRQEKLQEVHDHLFENSKSMLEAQEAFEAKQANMFVALDKLFALHNAMLLESRVIKAFVIYFLSIFVIYMFTSTKQTYIIRPRLYIGLCVTLALEVASLRYVNDTERQAWIINLIRSLFALLASAQLLHAAFSYRDYEVLNHQILLRLVDKVNDMQNKKDLSYDEDTESEVDWTSWVDTDLTDDDDNLGDPDYKIPLMIKDNNLVTTSSMTRRLYNFRPR
;
A
#
# COMPACT_ATOMS: atom_id res chain seq x y z
N MET A 1 54.58 128.91 35.85
CA MET A 1 54.05 128.14 34.69
C MET A 1 54.97 127.00 34.24
N GLU A 2 56.26 127.01 34.60
CA GLU A 2 57.28 126.05 34.09
C GLU A 2 57.17 124.61 34.64
N LYS A 3 56.83 124.44 35.94
CA LYS A 3 56.68 123.11 36.56
C LYS A 3 55.53 122.26 35.99
N SER A 4 54.43 122.88 35.57
CA SER A 4 53.26 122.17 35.00
C SER A 4 53.53 121.65 33.57
N SER A 5 54.40 122.33 32.82
CA SER A 5 54.81 121.90 31.48
C SER A 5 55.70 120.65 31.52
N LEU A 6 56.65 120.63 32.46
CA LEU A 6 57.63 119.56 32.64
C LEU A 6 56.97 118.26 33.11
N GLU A 7 56.01 118.37 34.04
CA GLU A 7 55.22 117.23 34.53
C GLU A 7 54.31 116.63 33.44
N LYS A 8 53.76 117.48 32.55
CA LYS A 8 52.98 117.02 31.38
C LYS A 8 53.86 116.30 30.36
N GLN A 9 55.07 116.78 30.09
CA GLN A 9 56.01 116.11 29.19
C GLN A 9 56.48 114.76 29.74
N GLN A 10 56.73 114.68 31.05
CA GLN A 10 57.11 113.42 31.70
C GLN A 10 55.98 112.39 31.65
N LYS A 11 54.73 112.82 31.89
CA LYS A 11 53.55 111.95 31.76
C LYS A 11 53.29 111.48 30.32
N LEU A 12 53.67 112.28 29.33
CA LEU A 12 53.56 111.95 27.90
C LEU A 12 54.66 110.97 27.47
N LEU A 13 55.87 111.13 27.99
CA LEU A 13 56.98 110.18 27.83
C LEU A 13 56.66 108.82 28.46
N ASP A 14 56.07 108.82 29.66
CA ASP A 14 55.58 107.59 30.31
C ASP A 14 54.42 106.95 29.52
N GLY A 15 53.51 107.77 28.98
CA GLY A 15 52.43 107.27 28.12
C GLY A 15 52.97 106.64 26.83
N GLN A 16 54.01 107.22 26.24
CA GLN A 16 54.67 106.67 25.05
C GLN A 16 55.49 105.43 25.35
N SER A 17 56.19 105.36 26.49
CA SER A 17 56.94 104.15 26.88
C SER A 17 56.00 102.97 27.10
N VAL A 18 54.88 103.18 27.80
CA VAL A 18 53.83 102.16 28.00
C VAL A 18 53.19 101.74 26.68
N ALA A 19 52.95 102.68 25.75
CA ALA A 19 52.43 102.36 24.42
C ALA A 19 53.45 101.57 23.57
N LEU A 20 54.74 101.92 23.66
CA LEU A 20 55.82 101.21 22.97
C LEU A 20 55.97 99.78 23.49
N ASP A 21 55.96 99.60 24.81
CA ASP A 21 55.96 98.28 25.45
C ASP A 21 54.72 97.46 25.04
N GLY A 22 53.55 98.09 24.95
CA GLY A 22 52.32 97.47 24.47
C GLY A 22 52.42 97.01 23.00
N ILE A 23 53.01 97.81 22.12
CA ILE A 23 53.25 97.45 20.72
C ILE A 23 54.28 96.33 20.62
N GLN A 24 55.34 96.36 21.42
CA GLN A 24 56.36 95.31 21.44
C GLN A 24 55.78 93.97 21.95
N PHE A 25 54.92 94.02 22.96
CA PHE A 25 54.16 92.86 23.44
C PHE A 25 53.23 92.30 22.37
N LEU A 26 52.42 93.15 21.73
CA LEU A 26 51.50 92.74 20.64
C LEU A 26 52.27 92.13 19.46
N THR A 27 53.39 92.73 19.06
CA THR A 27 54.23 92.22 17.97
C THR A 27 54.78 90.83 18.31
N ARG A 28 55.24 90.64 19.55
CA ARG A 28 55.72 89.35 20.04
C ARG A 28 54.60 88.31 20.06
N PHE A 29 53.45 88.65 20.63
CA PHE A 29 52.28 87.77 20.69
C PHE A 29 51.80 87.36 19.29
N GLN A 30 51.75 88.31 18.34
CA GLN A 30 51.35 88.03 16.97
C GLN A 30 52.34 87.11 16.24
N SER A 31 53.64 87.29 16.48
CA SER A 31 54.69 86.40 15.94
C SER A 31 54.60 84.98 16.49
N GLU A 32 54.31 84.84 17.79
CA GLU A 32 54.18 83.57 18.47
C GLU A 32 52.91 82.82 18.01
N ALA A 33 51.78 83.53 17.91
CA ALA A 33 50.53 83.00 17.36
C ALA A 33 50.66 82.57 15.88
N LEU A 34 51.40 83.31 15.06
CA LEU A 34 51.68 82.94 13.67
C LEU A 34 52.55 81.67 13.58
N GLN A 35 53.55 81.57 14.46
CA GLN A 35 54.41 80.40 14.51
C GLN A 35 53.66 79.17 15.01
N GLU A 36 52.80 79.33 16.02
CA GLU A 36 51.91 78.28 16.51
C GLU A 36 50.92 77.85 15.42
N SER A 37 50.29 78.81 14.71
CA SER A 37 49.38 78.52 13.59
C SER A 37 50.07 77.76 12.45
N ARG A 38 51.32 78.09 12.11
CA ARG A 38 52.09 77.33 11.12
C ARG A 38 52.38 75.92 11.59
N ASN A 39 52.77 75.76 12.87
CA ASN A 39 53.04 74.45 13.46
C ASN A 39 51.77 73.58 13.50
N THR A 40 50.61 74.15 13.83
CA THR A 40 49.35 73.40 13.83
C THR A 40 48.91 73.01 12.42
N LEU A 41 49.07 73.90 11.43
CA LEU A 41 48.75 73.61 10.03
C LEU A 41 49.65 72.51 9.46
N GLN A 42 50.93 72.50 9.82
CA GLN A 42 51.85 71.42 9.42
C GLN A 42 51.43 70.08 10.02
N ARG A 43 51.11 70.03 11.32
CA ARG A 43 50.58 68.82 11.97
C ARG A 43 49.28 68.34 11.34
N LEU A 44 48.38 69.26 10.98
CA LEU A 44 47.12 68.91 10.31
C LEU A 44 47.36 68.31 8.94
N LYS A 45 48.32 68.83 8.18
CA LYS A 45 48.71 68.28 6.87
C LYS A 45 49.29 66.87 7.02
N GLU A 46 50.20 66.66 7.96
CA GLU A 46 50.79 65.35 8.25
C GLU A 46 49.72 64.35 8.67
N PHE A 47 48.83 64.74 9.59
CA PHE A 47 47.70 63.92 10.03
C PHE A 47 46.73 63.61 8.88
N SER A 48 46.40 64.59 8.05
CA SER A 48 45.53 64.39 6.88
C SER A 48 46.13 63.40 5.90
N GLN A 49 47.44 63.45 5.67
CA GLN A 49 48.12 62.52 4.78
C GLN A 49 48.12 61.10 5.35
N GLU A 50 48.42 60.95 6.64
CA GLU A 50 48.37 59.66 7.34
C GLU A 50 46.95 59.06 7.30
N GLN A 51 45.92 59.87 7.55
CA GLN A 51 44.53 59.43 7.44
C GLN A 51 44.16 58.98 6.03
N GLN A 52 44.64 59.69 4.99
CA GLN A 52 44.33 59.33 3.61
C GLN A 52 45.03 58.03 3.18
N GLU A 53 46.26 57.81 3.63
CA GLU A 53 46.96 56.54 3.42
C GLU A 53 46.30 55.38 4.18
N ASP A 54 45.86 55.59 5.42
CA ASP A 54 45.15 54.58 6.21
C ASP A 54 43.79 54.22 5.59
N LEU A 55 43.05 55.22 5.11
CA LEU A 55 41.79 54.99 4.38
C LEU A 55 42.01 54.19 3.10
N ALA A 56 43.05 54.51 2.32
CA ALA A 56 43.39 53.76 1.12
C ALA A 56 43.70 52.29 1.44
N LYS A 57 44.51 52.03 2.47
CA LYS A 57 44.83 50.67 2.93
C LYS A 57 43.59 49.91 3.43
N ARG A 58 42.68 50.59 4.13
CA ARG A 58 41.43 49.97 4.59
C ARG A 58 40.50 49.64 3.44
N GLN A 59 40.42 50.50 2.43
CA GLN A 59 39.60 50.26 1.25
C GLN A 59 40.11 49.08 0.44
N GLU A 60 41.44 48.95 0.27
CA GLU A 60 42.06 47.80 -0.39
C GLU A 60 41.73 46.49 0.34
N LYS A 61 41.93 46.45 1.67
CA LYS A 61 41.55 45.28 2.49
C LYS A 61 40.06 44.96 2.43
N LEU A 62 39.21 45.99 2.44
CA LEU A 62 37.77 45.79 2.36
C LEU A 62 37.38 45.19 1.01
N GLN A 63 38.05 45.62 -0.07
CA GLN A 63 37.83 45.07 -1.40
C GLN A 63 38.29 43.62 -1.51
N GLU A 64 39.47 43.28 -0.96
CA GLU A 64 39.96 41.90 -0.90
C GLU A 64 38.98 40.99 -0.12
N VAL A 65 38.51 41.46 1.04
CA VAL A 65 37.51 40.71 1.84
C VAL A 65 36.19 40.57 1.07
N HIS A 66 35.75 41.60 0.36
CA HIS A 66 34.54 41.56 -0.43
C HIS A 66 34.65 40.57 -1.59
N ASP A 67 35.78 40.55 -2.30
CA ASP A 67 36.04 39.63 -3.41
C ASP A 67 36.06 38.18 -2.91
N HIS A 68 36.74 37.92 -1.79
CA HIS A 68 36.73 36.60 -1.15
C HIS A 68 35.34 36.19 -0.66
N LEU A 69 34.53 37.14 -0.14
CA LEU A 69 33.16 36.87 0.27
C LEU A 69 32.27 36.55 -0.94
N PHE A 70 32.47 37.25 -2.06
CA PHE A 70 31.75 37.01 -3.31
C PHE A 70 32.09 35.64 -3.89
N GLU A 71 33.37 35.27 -3.94
CA GLU A 71 33.80 33.94 -4.37
C GLU A 71 33.24 32.83 -3.47
N ASN A 72 33.25 33.03 -2.14
CA ASN A 72 32.65 32.08 -1.20
C ASN A 72 31.13 31.99 -1.34
N SER A 73 30.45 33.12 -1.58
CA SER A 73 29.01 33.11 -1.87
C SER A 73 28.71 32.33 -3.14
N LYS A 74 29.55 32.47 -4.17
CA LYS A 74 29.38 31.76 -5.43
C LYS A 74 29.61 30.26 -5.25
N SER A 75 30.68 29.85 -4.58
CA SER A 75 30.96 28.44 -4.31
C SER A 75 29.90 27.81 -3.39
N MET A 76 29.38 28.56 -2.41
CA MET A 76 28.27 28.13 -1.56
C MET A 76 26.99 27.94 -2.37
N LEU A 77 26.70 28.82 -3.32
CA LEU A 77 25.53 28.71 -4.21
C LEU A 77 25.64 27.48 -5.10
N GLU A 78 26.81 27.24 -5.72
CA GLU A 78 27.07 26.03 -6.52
C GLU A 78 26.92 24.76 -5.67
N ALA A 79 27.39 24.78 -4.42
CA ALA A 79 27.22 23.67 -3.49
C ALA A 79 25.74 23.44 -3.10
N GLN A 80 24.96 24.51 -2.93
CA GLN A 80 23.51 24.40 -2.68
C GLN A 80 22.76 23.82 -3.88
N GLU A 81 23.07 24.27 -5.10
CA GLU A 81 22.45 23.73 -6.32
C GLU A 81 22.77 22.24 -6.48
N ALA A 82 24.03 21.84 -6.25
CA ALA A 82 24.43 20.43 -6.25
C ALA A 82 23.73 19.62 -5.16
N PHE A 83 23.51 20.20 -3.98
CA PHE A 83 22.78 19.56 -2.90
C PHE A 83 21.30 19.39 -3.22
N GLU A 84 20.65 20.42 -3.77
CA GLU A 84 19.26 20.37 -4.23
C GLU A 84 19.07 19.30 -5.30
N ALA A 85 19.94 19.26 -6.32
CA ALA A 85 19.93 18.22 -7.34
C ALA A 85 20.11 16.82 -6.75
N LYS A 86 21.00 16.67 -5.76
CA LYS A 86 21.21 15.40 -5.06
C LYS A 86 20.00 15.01 -4.21
N GLN A 87 19.35 15.96 -3.56
CA GLN A 87 18.15 15.74 -2.78
C GLN A 87 16.97 15.33 -3.68
N ALA A 88 16.79 15.99 -4.83
CA ALA A 88 15.79 15.61 -5.83
C ALA A 88 16.04 14.18 -6.35
N ASN A 89 17.28 13.83 -6.69
CA ASN A 89 17.65 12.47 -7.08
C ASN A 89 17.40 11.44 -5.97
N MET A 90 17.67 11.81 -4.71
CA MET A 90 17.38 10.96 -3.56
C MET A 90 15.87 10.73 -3.38
N PHE A 91 15.02 11.75 -3.55
CA PHE A 91 13.57 11.59 -3.49
C PHE A 91 13.06 10.65 -4.59
N VAL A 92 13.58 10.78 -5.82
CA VAL A 92 13.23 9.86 -6.92
C VAL A 92 13.70 8.43 -6.61
N ALA A 93 14.89 8.26 -6.03
CA ALA A 93 15.38 6.94 -5.64
C ALA A 93 14.54 6.33 -4.52
N LEU A 94 14.11 7.13 -3.54
CA LEU A 94 13.21 6.70 -2.46
C LEU A 94 11.85 6.27 -3.00
N ASP A 95 11.25 7.03 -3.91
CA ASP A 95 9.97 6.68 -4.53
C ASP A 95 10.06 5.34 -5.28
N LYS A 96 11.13 5.15 -6.06
CA LYS A 96 11.42 3.86 -6.72
C LYS A 96 11.62 2.72 -5.72
N LEU A 97 12.30 2.98 -4.60
CA LEU A 97 12.52 1.98 -3.55
C LEU A 97 11.22 1.63 -2.84
N PHE A 98 10.33 2.59 -2.56
CA PHE A 98 9.00 2.32 -2.01
C PHE A 98 8.13 1.55 -2.99
N ALA A 99 8.14 1.90 -4.28
CA ALA A 99 7.43 1.15 -5.31
C ALA A 99 7.94 -0.29 -5.40
N LEU A 100 9.26 -0.49 -5.37
CA LEU A 100 9.88 -1.81 -5.36
C LEU A 100 9.55 -2.59 -4.08
N HIS A 101 9.61 -1.95 -2.92
CA HIS A 101 9.29 -2.59 -1.64
C HIS A 101 7.81 -3.01 -1.60
N ASN A 102 6.91 -2.16 -2.08
CA ASN A 102 5.49 -2.47 -2.15
C ASN A 102 5.22 -3.62 -3.13
N ALA A 103 5.86 -3.61 -4.30
CA ALA A 103 5.78 -4.71 -5.27
C ALA A 103 6.29 -6.03 -4.66
N MET A 104 7.45 -6.01 -4.01
CA MET A 104 8.05 -7.17 -3.35
C MET A 104 7.18 -7.70 -2.21
N LEU A 105 6.59 -6.81 -1.41
CA LEU A 105 5.71 -7.18 -0.30
C LEU A 105 4.42 -7.83 -0.82
N LEU A 106 3.85 -7.31 -1.91
CA LEU A 106 2.69 -7.90 -2.57
C LEU A 106 3.03 -9.28 -3.15
N GLU A 107 4.15 -9.40 -3.88
CA GLU A 107 4.62 -10.67 -4.45
C GLU A 107 4.84 -11.73 -3.37
N SER A 108 5.50 -11.36 -2.27
CA SER A 108 5.70 -12.21 -1.08
C SER A 108 4.39 -12.73 -0.50
N ARG A 109 3.39 -11.85 -0.32
CA ARG A 109 2.08 -12.24 0.22
C ARG A 109 1.33 -13.17 -0.72
N VAL A 110 1.41 -12.96 -2.02
CA VAL A 110 0.79 -13.84 -3.04
C VAL A 110 1.43 -15.23 -3.03
N ILE A 111 2.76 -15.33 -2.96
CA ILE A 111 3.47 -16.61 -2.88
C ILE A 111 3.06 -17.38 -1.62
N LYS A 112 3.00 -16.70 -0.47
CA LYS A 112 2.57 -17.32 0.79
C LYS A 112 1.14 -17.85 0.70
N ALA A 113 0.21 -17.07 0.15
CA ALA A 113 -1.17 -17.51 -0.07
C ALA A 113 -1.20 -18.75 -0.97
N PHE A 114 -0.49 -18.73 -2.10
CA PHE A 114 -0.42 -19.85 -3.03
C PHE A 114 0.01 -21.16 -2.36
N VAL A 115 1.05 -21.13 -1.52
CA VAL A 115 1.52 -22.34 -0.78
C VAL A 115 0.45 -22.86 0.18
N ILE A 116 -0.22 -21.99 0.92
CA ILE A 116 -1.28 -22.39 1.87
C ILE A 116 -2.46 -23.04 1.13
N TYR A 117 -2.91 -22.41 0.04
CA TYR A 117 -4.03 -22.93 -0.74
C TYR A 117 -3.64 -24.23 -1.48
N PHE A 118 -2.42 -24.34 -1.98
CA PHE A 118 -1.91 -25.59 -2.57
C PHE A 118 -1.97 -26.73 -1.54
N LEU A 119 -1.48 -26.53 -0.32
CA LEU A 119 -1.56 -27.51 0.75
C LEU A 119 -3.02 -27.84 1.13
N SER A 120 -3.91 -26.86 1.13
CA SER A 120 -5.33 -27.09 1.42
C SER A 120 -6.01 -27.99 0.39
N ILE A 121 -5.61 -27.94 -0.89
CA ILE A 121 -6.12 -28.85 -1.94
C ILE A 121 -5.74 -30.29 -1.61
N PHE A 122 -4.51 -30.55 -1.16
CA PHE A 122 -4.10 -31.89 -0.72
C PHE A 122 -4.88 -32.37 0.48
N VAL A 123 -5.09 -31.50 1.48
CA VAL A 123 -5.88 -31.84 2.67
C VAL A 123 -7.32 -32.19 2.27
N ILE A 124 -7.96 -31.37 1.44
CA ILE A 124 -9.31 -31.63 0.91
C ILE A 124 -9.34 -32.94 0.11
N TYR A 125 -8.32 -33.17 -0.72
CA TYR A 125 -8.20 -34.40 -1.50
C TYR A 125 -8.12 -35.63 -0.60
N MET A 126 -7.31 -35.58 0.46
CA MET A 126 -7.16 -36.66 1.44
C MET A 126 -8.48 -36.96 2.17
N PHE A 127 -9.15 -35.93 2.71
CA PHE A 127 -10.43 -36.06 3.41
C PHE A 127 -11.58 -36.53 2.51
N THR A 128 -11.50 -36.22 1.21
CA THR A 128 -12.56 -36.55 0.25
C THR A 128 -12.23 -37.81 -0.57
N SER A 129 -11.14 -38.52 -0.26
CA SER A 129 -10.69 -39.70 -1.01
C SER A 129 -11.59 -40.93 -0.82
N THR A 130 -12.39 -40.96 0.25
CA THR A 130 -13.36 -42.01 0.53
C THR A 130 -14.56 -41.91 -0.42
N LYS A 131 -15.10 -43.07 -0.85
CA LYS A 131 -16.26 -43.16 -1.77
C LYS A 131 -17.48 -42.36 -1.26
N GLN A 132 -17.55 -42.16 0.05
CA GLN A 132 -18.60 -41.49 0.81
C GLN A 132 -18.73 -39.97 0.55
N THR A 133 -17.67 -39.27 0.16
CA THR A 133 -17.66 -37.78 0.10
C THR A 133 -17.41 -37.24 -1.31
N TYR A 134 -17.41 -38.12 -2.33
CA TYR A 134 -16.98 -37.79 -3.70
C TYR A 134 -17.80 -36.65 -4.35
N ILE A 135 -19.11 -36.57 -4.09
CA ILE A 135 -20.00 -35.58 -4.73
C ILE A 135 -19.76 -34.14 -4.24
N ILE A 136 -19.20 -33.98 -3.04
CA ILE A 136 -18.92 -32.67 -2.43
C ILE A 136 -17.55 -32.13 -2.89
N ARG A 137 -16.66 -33.00 -3.36
CA ARG A 137 -15.31 -32.65 -3.83
C ARG A 137 -15.26 -31.48 -4.82
N PRO A 138 -16.00 -31.49 -5.95
CA PRO A 138 -15.94 -30.38 -6.90
C PRO A 138 -16.49 -29.07 -6.31
N ARG A 139 -17.52 -29.14 -5.45
CA ARG A 139 -18.09 -27.95 -4.79
C ARG A 139 -17.09 -27.30 -3.84
N LEU A 140 -16.33 -28.10 -3.10
CA LEU A 140 -15.34 -27.62 -2.15
C LEU A 140 -14.11 -27.01 -2.87
N TYR A 141 -13.70 -27.56 -4.02
CA TYR A 141 -12.68 -26.94 -4.87
C TYR A 141 -13.14 -25.63 -5.52
N ILE A 142 -14.40 -25.54 -5.99
CA ILE A 142 -14.95 -24.28 -6.52
C ILE A 142 -14.94 -23.21 -5.42
N GLY A 143 -15.38 -23.56 -4.20
CA GLY A 143 -15.32 -22.64 -3.05
C GLY A 143 -13.89 -22.21 -2.68
N LEU A 144 -12.93 -23.14 -2.76
CA LEU A 144 -11.52 -22.82 -2.55
C LEU A 144 -10.96 -21.84 -3.60
N CYS A 145 -11.31 -22.03 -4.88
CA CYS A 145 -10.90 -21.11 -5.95
C CYS A 145 -11.50 -19.71 -5.76
N VAL A 146 -12.78 -19.63 -5.36
CA VAL A 146 -13.46 -18.35 -5.08
C VAL A 146 -12.80 -17.64 -3.89
N THR A 147 -12.44 -18.36 -2.83
CA THR A 147 -11.78 -17.75 -1.66
C THR A 147 -10.36 -17.27 -1.97
N LEU A 148 -9.60 -18.02 -2.78
CA LEU A 148 -8.30 -17.56 -3.27
C LEU A 148 -8.44 -16.30 -4.12
N ALA A 149 -9.42 -16.23 -5.02
CA ALA A 149 -9.67 -15.04 -5.83
C ALA A 149 -10.05 -13.83 -4.96
N LEU A 150 -10.89 -14.03 -3.93
CA LEU A 150 -11.25 -12.99 -2.96
C LEU A 150 -10.06 -12.53 -2.12
N GLU A 151 -9.15 -13.43 -1.72
CA GLU A 151 -7.95 -13.09 -0.98
C GLU A 151 -7.00 -12.24 -1.85
N VAL A 152 -6.77 -12.64 -3.10
CA VAL A 152 -5.95 -11.88 -4.06
C VAL A 152 -6.58 -10.53 -4.40
N ALA A 153 -7.91 -10.47 -4.54
CA ALA A 153 -8.63 -9.21 -4.75
C ALA A 153 -8.49 -8.28 -3.54
N SER A 154 -8.63 -8.82 -2.32
CA SER A 154 -8.45 -8.07 -1.07
C SER A 154 -7.01 -7.54 -0.93
N LEU A 155 -6.00 -8.30 -1.40
CA LEU A 155 -4.60 -7.88 -1.46
C LEU A 155 -4.33 -6.73 -2.43
N ARG A 156 -5.10 -6.62 -3.53
CA ARG A 156 -4.95 -5.53 -4.50
C ARG A 156 -5.76 -4.28 -4.17
N TYR A 157 -6.92 -4.43 -3.53
CA TYR A 157 -7.88 -3.33 -3.36
C TYR A 157 -7.85 -2.68 -1.97
N VAL A 158 -7.44 -3.41 -0.93
CA VAL A 158 -7.39 -2.89 0.45
C VAL A 158 -5.95 -2.51 0.79
N ASN A 159 -5.68 -1.21 0.80
CA ASN A 159 -4.36 -0.66 1.10
C ASN A 159 -4.07 -0.59 2.63
N ASP A 160 -5.12 -0.63 3.45
CA ASP A 160 -5.02 -0.59 4.91
C ASP A 160 -4.72 -1.99 5.46
N THR A 161 -3.52 -2.15 6.05
CA THR A 161 -2.96 -3.44 6.44
C THR A 161 -3.76 -4.12 7.55
N GLU A 162 -4.30 -3.35 8.51
CA GLU A 162 -5.08 -3.89 9.62
C GLU A 162 -6.44 -4.38 9.14
N ARG A 163 -7.12 -3.56 8.34
CA ARG A 163 -8.42 -3.89 7.77
C ARG A 163 -8.32 -5.04 6.77
N GLN A 164 -7.24 -5.08 5.98
CA GLN A 164 -6.92 -6.16 5.08
C GLN A 164 -6.75 -7.50 5.84
N ALA A 165 -5.98 -7.51 6.93
CA ALA A 165 -5.77 -8.72 7.72
C ALA A 165 -7.08 -9.22 8.36
N TRP A 166 -7.91 -8.30 8.86
CA TRP A 166 -9.22 -8.63 9.43
C TRP A 166 -10.16 -9.23 8.38
N ILE A 167 -10.26 -8.63 7.19
CA ILE A 167 -11.07 -9.13 6.07
C ILE A 167 -10.61 -10.52 5.63
N ILE A 168 -9.31 -10.72 5.45
CA ILE A 168 -8.76 -12.02 5.03
C ILE A 168 -9.06 -13.10 6.07
N ASN A 169 -8.90 -12.80 7.35
CA ASN A 169 -9.20 -13.75 8.42
C ASN A 169 -10.69 -14.10 8.49
N LEU A 170 -11.57 -13.12 8.25
CA LEU A 170 -13.01 -13.33 8.18
C LEU A 170 -13.38 -14.26 7.01
N ILE A 171 -12.84 -14.01 5.81
CA ILE A 171 -13.09 -14.85 4.61
C ILE A 171 -12.61 -16.29 4.85
N ARG A 172 -11.42 -16.47 5.42
CA ARG A 172 -10.88 -17.79 5.73
C ARG A 172 -11.72 -18.53 6.78
N SER A 173 -12.15 -17.84 7.83
CA SER A 173 -13.01 -18.40 8.87
C SER A 173 -14.37 -18.84 8.32
N LEU A 174 -15.01 -17.99 7.51
CA LEU A 174 -16.29 -18.32 6.88
C LEU A 174 -16.18 -19.53 5.94
N PHE A 175 -15.11 -19.60 5.14
CA PHE A 175 -14.88 -20.76 4.29
C PHE A 175 -14.61 -22.03 5.11
N ALA A 176 -13.79 -21.95 6.15
CA ALA A 176 -13.51 -23.10 7.02
C ALA A 176 -14.79 -23.61 7.71
N LEU A 177 -15.66 -22.72 8.14
CA LEU A 177 -16.96 -23.07 8.74
C LEU A 177 -17.92 -23.70 7.72
N LEU A 178 -17.99 -23.16 6.50
CA LEU A 178 -18.81 -23.74 5.43
C LEU A 178 -18.28 -25.12 5.00
N ALA A 179 -16.96 -25.25 4.84
CA ALA A 179 -16.32 -26.51 4.49
C ALA A 179 -16.52 -27.57 5.59
N SER A 180 -16.37 -27.21 6.87
CA SER A 180 -16.60 -28.13 7.98
C SER A 180 -18.08 -28.53 8.08
N ALA A 181 -19.02 -27.59 7.93
CA ALA A 181 -20.44 -27.88 7.92
C ALA A 181 -20.84 -28.80 6.75
N GLN A 182 -20.28 -28.58 5.55
CA GLN A 182 -20.51 -29.43 4.38
C GLN A 182 -19.95 -30.84 4.56
N LEU A 183 -18.74 -30.97 5.12
CA LEU A 183 -18.14 -32.26 5.43
C LEU A 183 -18.92 -32.98 6.55
N LEU A 184 -19.39 -32.26 7.56
CA LEU A 184 -20.16 -32.81 8.68
C LEU A 184 -21.55 -33.26 8.21
N HIS A 185 -22.23 -32.47 7.37
CA HIS A 185 -23.50 -32.86 6.75
C HIS A 185 -23.33 -34.13 5.90
N ALA A 186 -22.26 -34.23 5.12
CA ALA A 186 -21.94 -35.42 4.33
C ALA A 186 -21.67 -36.65 5.20
N ALA A 187 -20.93 -36.46 6.30
CA ALA A 187 -20.63 -37.52 7.26
C ALA A 187 -21.91 -37.99 7.99
N PHE A 188 -22.80 -37.07 8.37
CA PHE A 188 -24.03 -37.39 9.09
C PHE A 188 -25.07 -38.05 8.18
N SER A 189 -25.30 -37.51 6.99
CA SER A 189 -26.33 -38.02 6.06
C SER A 189 -26.00 -39.42 5.51
N TYR A 190 -24.75 -39.88 5.61
CA TYR A 190 -24.35 -41.21 5.16
C TYR A 190 -24.69 -42.34 6.15
N ARG A 191 -24.99 -42.04 7.42
CA ARG A 191 -25.08 -43.08 8.45
C ARG A 191 -26.24 -44.07 8.26
N ASP A 192 -27.21 -43.76 7.40
CA ASP A 192 -28.40 -44.60 7.23
C ASP A 192 -28.53 -45.33 5.89
N TYR A 193 -27.62 -45.21 4.92
CA TYR A 193 -27.82 -45.93 3.65
C TYR A 193 -27.50 -47.43 3.71
N GLU A 194 -26.48 -47.84 4.47
CA GLU A 194 -26.17 -49.26 4.68
C GLU A 194 -27.22 -49.92 5.59
N VAL A 195 -27.71 -49.19 6.60
CA VAL A 195 -28.79 -49.63 7.50
C VAL A 195 -30.12 -49.71 6.74
N LEU A 196 -30.44 -48.71 5.93
CA LEU A 196 -31.64 -48.71 5.09
C LEU A 196 -31.59 -49.82 4.05
N ASN A 197 -30.45 -50.03 3.37
CA ASN A 197 -30.30 -51.12 2.41
C ASN A 197 -30.46 -52.49 3.09
N HIS A 198 -29.85 -52.68 4.26
CA HIS A 198 -30.02 -53.90 5.05
C HIS A 198 -31.47 -54.08 5.51
N GLN A 199 -32.14 -53.01 5.94
CA GLN A 199 -33.54 -53.03 6.35
C GLN A 199 -34.49 -53.33 5.19
N ILE A 200 -34.21 -52.79 3.99
CA ILE A 200 -34.96 -53.10 2.77
C ILE A 200 -34.78 -54.58 2.40
N LEU A 201 -33.55 -55.10 2.45
CA LEU A 201 -33.27 -56.52 2.19
C LEU A 201 -33.95 -57.44 3.21
N LEU A 202 -33.92 -57.10 4.50
CA LEU A 202 -34.63 -57.83 5.54
C LEU A 202 -36.14 -57.83 5.30
N ARG A 203 -36.74 -56.67 5.00
CA ARG A 203 -38.18 -56.56 4.67
C ARG A 203 -38.57 -57.38 3.45
N LEU A 204 -37.73 -57.41 2.41
CA LEU A 204 -37.98 -58.22 1.22
C LEU A 204 -37.91 -59.71 1.54
N VAL A 205 -36.92 -60.15 2.33
CA VAL A 205 -36.78 -61.54 2.75
C VAL A 205 -37.96 -61.98 3.62
N ASP A 206 -38.36 -61.16 4.59
CA ASP A 206 -39.52 -61.45 5.45
C ASP A 206 -40.82 -61.55 4.64
N LYS A 207 -41.03 -60.63 3.68
CA LYS A 207 -42.21 -60.63 2.81
C LYS A 207 -42.24 -61.86 1.87
N VAL A 208 -41.10 -62.29 1.36
CA VAL A 208 -40.98 -63.53 0.56
C VAL A 208 -41.26 -64.76 1.43
N ASN A 209 -40.74 -64.80 2.65
CA ASN A 209 -40.93 -65.93 3.56
C ASN A 209 -42.40 -66.06 4.05
N ASP A 210 -43.08 -64.96 4.32
CA ASP A 210 -44.51 -64.95 4.68
C ASP A 210 -45.40 -65.48 3.54
N MET A 211 -45.06 -65.17 2.29
CA MET A 211 -45.78 -65.71 1.13
C MET A 211 -45.47 -67.18 0.88
N GLN A 212 -44.22 -67.61 1.07
CA GLN A 212 -43.84 -69.02 1.00
C GLN A 212 -44.62 -69.82 2.06
N ASN A 213 -44.70 -69.32 3.29
CA ASN A 213 -45.51 -69.92 4.35
C ASN A 213 -47.01 -69.92 4.03
N LYS A 214 -47.56 -68.84 3.43
CA LYS A 214 -48.95 -68.82 2.96
C LYS A 214 -49.19 -69.82 1.82
N LYS A 215 -48.21 -70.02 0.95
CA LYS A 215 -48.26 -71.02 -0.12
C LYS A 215 -48.23 -72.43 0.45
N ASP A 216 -47.36 -72.69 1.44
CA ASP A 216 -47.25 -73.97 2.13
C ASP A 216 -48.52 -74.30 2.95
N LEU A 217 -49.17 -73.29 3.55
CA LEU A 217 -50.51 -73.41 4.18
C LEU A 217 -51.65 -73.58 3.17
N SER A 218 -51.46 -73.15 1.92
CA SER A 218 -52.42 -73.27 0.82
C SER A 218 -52.31 -74.61 0.09
N TYR A 219 -51.29 -75.42 0.34
CA TYR A 219 -51.10 -76.73 -0.28
C TYR A 219 -51.93 -77.86 0.35
N ASP A 220 -52.70 -77.59 1.40
CA ASP A 220 -53.59 -78.58 2.03
C ASP A 220 -55.04 -78.55 1.50
N GLU A 221 -55.33 -77.71 0.48
CA GLU A 221 -56.62 -77.75 -0.23
C GLU A 221 -56.40 -77.57 -1.74
N ASP A 222 -56.59 -78.67 -2.47
CA ASP A 222 -56.39 -78.80 -3.92
C ASP A 222 -57.08 -77.66 -4.71
N THR A 223 -56.31 -76.66 -5.17
CA THR A 223 -56.62 -75.87 -6.37
C THR A 223 -55.34 -75.20 -6.88
N GLU A 224 -54.91 -75.56 -8.10
CA GLU A 224 -53.82 -74.91 -8.83
C GLU A 224 -54.18 -73.45 -9.13
N SER A 225 -53.93 -72.52 -8.19
CA SER A 225 -53.85 -71.10 -8.51
C SER A 225 -52.38 -70.75 -8.75
N GLU A 226 -52.00 -70.58 -10.01
CA GLU A 226 -50.71 -70.01 -10.39
C GLU A 226 -50.53 -68.68 -9.64
N VAL A 227 -49.57 -68.66 -8.71
CA VAL A 227 -49.16 -67.45 -8.01
C VAL A 227 -48.66 -66.47 -9.08
N ASP A 228 -49.43 -65.42 -9.32
CA ASP A 228 -49.12 -64.41 -10.32
C ASP A 228 -47.96 -63.53 -9.84
N TRP A 229 -46.76 -63.86 -10.30
CA TRP A 229 -45.53 -63.11 -10.03
C TRP A 229 -45.51 -61.73 -10.71
N THR A 230 -46.44 -61.44 -11.62
CA THR A 230 -46.46 -60.16 -12.35
C THR A 230 -47.18 -59.04 -11.59
N SER A 231 -48.14 -59.38 -10.72
CA SER A 231 -48.76 -58.45 -9.76
C SER A 231 -47.75 -57.70 -8.88
N TRP A 232 -46.57 -58.28 -8.63
CA TRP A 232 -45.51 -57.69 -7.82
C TRP A 232 -44.80 -56.48 -8.46
N VAL A 233 -44.77 -56.39 -9.79
CA VAL A 233 -44.12 -55.28 -10.50
C VAL A 233 -45.03 -54.06 -10.56
N ASP A 234 -46.34 -54.28 -10.64
CA ASP A 234 -47.31 -53.20 -10.87
C ASP A 234 -47.87 -52.57 -9.58
N THR A 235 -47.74 -53.23 -8.41
CA THR A 235 -48.35 -52.69 -7.17
C THR A 235 -47.53 -51.59 -6.49
N ASP A 236 -46.22 -51.46 -6.79
CA ASP A 236 -45.36 -50.37 -6.28
C ASP A 236 -45.24 -49.19 -7.28
N LEU A 237 -45.90 -49.26 -8.44
CA LEU A 237 -46.22 -48.11 -9.29
C LEU A 237 -47.71 -47.77 -9.12
N THR A 238 -48.07 -47.18 -7.98
CA THR A 238 -49.32 -46.41 -7.92
C THR A 238 -49.16 -45.17 -8.79
N ASP A 239 -49.70 -45.25 -10.01
CA ASP A 239 -49.93 -44.15 -10.97
C ASP A 239 -51.05 -43.19 -10.49
N ASP A 240 -51.12 -42.89 -9.20
CA ASP A 240 -52.10 -41.94 -8.64
C ASP A 240 -51.45 -41.06 -7.56
N ASP A 241 -50.64 -40.11 -8.01
CA ASP A 241 -50.64 -38.76 -7.43
C ASP A 241 -50.19 -37.78 -8.52
N ASP A 242 -51.17 -37.04 -9.04
CA ASP A 242 -50.98 -35.87 -9.91
C ASP A 242 -50.04 -34.86 -9.24
N ASN A 243 -48.75 -34.95 -9.53
CA ASN A 243 -47.89 -33.77 -9.57
C ASN A 243 -47.03 -33.81 -10.83
N LEU A 244 -47.70 -33.42 -11.92
CA LEU A 244 -47.14 -33.03 -13.20
C LEU A 244 -46.07 -31.95 -12.98
N GLY A 245 -44.82 -32.38 -12.87
CA GLY A 245 -43.71 -31.48 -12.55
C GLY A 245 -42.38 -32.16 -12.74
N ASP A 246 -42.13 -32.68 -13.94
CA ASP A 246 -40.78 -33.03 -14.36
C ASP A 246 -39.93 -31.75 -14.21
N PRO A 247 -38.86 -31.72 -13.38
CA PRO A 247 -38.04 -30.54 -13.25
C PRO A 247 -37.23 -30.43 -14.53
N ASP A 248 -37.82 -29.72 -15.49
CA ASP A 248 -37.24 -29.39 -16.78
C ASP A 248 -35.79 -28.96 -16.57
N TYR A 249 -34.86 -29.82 -16.97
CA TYR A 249 -33.43 -29.53 -16.93
C TYR A 249 -33.17 -28.42 -17.93
N LYS A 250 -33.29 -27.17 -17.47
CA LYS A 250 -32.96 -26.00 -18.27
C LYS A 250 -31.47 -26.00 -18.54
N ILE A 251 -31.10 -26.46 -19.73
CA ILE A 251 -29.82 -26.15 -20.35
C ILE A 251 -29.77 -24.62 -20.48
N PRO A 252 -28.77 -23.92 -19.89
CA PRO A 252 -28.66 -22.48 -20.06
C PRO A 252 -28.35 -22.14 -21.52
N LEU A 253 -29.33 -21.59 -22.22
CA LEU A 253 -29.20 -21.13 -23.60
C LEU A 253 -28.76 -19.66 -23.59
N MET A 254 -27.46 -19.44 -23.46
CA MET A 254 -26.74 -18.29 -23.99
C MET A 254 -25.34 -18.81 -24.32
N ILE A 255 -25.02 -19.04 -25.59
CA ILE A 255 -24.62 -18.02 -26.55
C ILE A 255 -24.88 -18.61 -27.95
N LYS A 256 -25.50 -17.85 -28.86
CA LYS A 256 -24.95 -17.54 -30.20
C LYS A 256 -26.04 -17.12 -31.20
N ASP A 257 -26.38 -15.84 -31.17
CA ASP A 257 -26.63 -15.11 -32.41
C ASP A 257 -25.29 -14.59 -32.91
N ASN A 258 -24.70 -15.30 -33.87
CA ASN A 258 -24.27 -14.72 -35.13
C ASN A 258 -23.53 -15.76 -35.98
N ASN A 259 -24.00 -15.81 -37.22
CA ASN A 259 -23.52 -16.56 -38.36
C ASN A 259 -21.98 -16.51 -38.50
N LEU A 260 -21.38 -17.64 -38.88
CA LEU A 260 -20.50 -17.77 -40.07
C LEU A 260 -19.61 -19.03 -39.95
N VAL A 261 -19.87 -19.98 -40.87
CA VAL A 261 -18.92 -20.88 -41.55
C VAL A 261 -18.29 -22.05 -40.76
N THR A 262 -18.38 -23.22 -41.41
CA THR A 262 -17.44 -24.38 -41.40
C THR A 262 -18.03 -25.70 -40.90
N THR A 263 -18.55 -26.45 -41.87
CA THR A 263 -18.35 -27.89 -42.11
C THR A 263 -18.06 -28.86 -40.96
N SER A 264 -18.89 -29.91 -40.97
CA SER A 264 -18.55 -31.34 -40.89
C SER A 264 -18.22 -31.98 -39.53
N SER A 265 -18.94 -33.09 -39.32
CA SER A 265 -18.67 -34.24 -38.44
C SER A 265 -18.97 -34.07 -36.95
N MET A 266 -20.21 -34.39 -36.56
CA MET A 266 -20.44 -34.97 -35.25
C MET A 266 -20.91 -36.42 -35.42
N THR A 267 -20.04 -37.31 -34.99
CA THR A 267 -20.07 -38.76 -35.05
C THR A 267 -21.24 -39.32 -34.27
N ARG A 268 -22.17 -39.94 -34.99
CA ARG A 268 -23.22 -40.83 -34.48
C ARG A 268 -22.56 -42.00 -33.74
N ARG A 269 -22.54 -42.01 -32.40
CA ARG A 269 -22.15 -43.19 -31.62
C ARG A 269 -23.30 -44.21 -31.64
N LEU A 270 -23.29 -45.10 -32.62
CA LEU A 270 -24.07 -46.34 -32.60
C LEU A 270 -23.46 -47.30 -31.58
N TYR A 271 -24.24 -47.73 -30.59
CA TYR A 271 -23.91 -48.90 -29.77
C TYR A 271 -24.27 -50.17 -30.57
N ASN A 272 -23.26 -50.97 -30.91
CA ASN A 272 -23.42 -52.29 -31.52
C ASN A 272 -23.54 -53.34 -30.39
N PHE A 273 -24.73 -53.91 -30.20
CA PHE A 273 -24.84 -55.20 -29.49
C PHE A 273 -24.47 -56.32 -30.47
N ARG A 274 -23.39 -57.04 -30.15
CA ARG A 274 -22.94 -58.22 -30.90
C ARG A 274 -23.71 -59.45 -30.38
N PRO A 275 -24.26 -60.32 -31.25
CA PRO A 275 -24.82 -61.59 -30.83
C PRO A 275 -23.73 -62.66 -30.74
N ARG A 276 -23.71 -63.39 -29.62
CA ARG A 276 -23.27 -64.78 -29.53
C ARG A 276 -24.01 -65.45 -28.39
#